data_AF-A0A4R3QFR3-F1
#
_entry.id   AF-A0A4R3QFR3-F1
#
_cell.length_a   1.000
_cell.length_b   1.000
_cell.length_c   1.000
_cell.angle_alpha   90.00
_cell.angle_beta   90.00
_cell.angle_gamma   90.00
#
_symmetry.space_group_name_H-M   'P 1'
#
loop_
_entity.id
_entity.type
_entity.pdbx_description
1 polymer ?
#
loop_
_entity_poly.entity_id
_entity_poly.type
_entity_poly.pdbx_seq_one_letter_code
_entity_poly.pdbx_strand_id
1 'polypeptide(L)'
;MAHAILGDVLIYDGKPDEGAAELAMALRINPNHADAWAFLGQLKAFEGEAFEGIGHLRHAIRLNPHPPGWYYWLLGLAQYTAGQYADAVETLRHEATHRLGSQRILAASLARLGHMEEAKEEAREFLALNPDFSIQHWASTQPFRHQADRQHFIDGYEDAGLPP
;
A
#
# COMPACT_ATOMS: atom_id res chain seq x y z
N MET A 1 -19.25 6.36 -4.14
CA MET A 1 -18.73 5.97 -2.83
C MET A 1 -19.13 4.55 -2.42
N ALA A 2 -20.42 4.18 -2.39
CA ALA A 2 -20.84 2.82 -1.99
C ALA A 2 -20.15 1.69 -2.78
N HIS A 3 -20.16 1.77 -4.12
CA HIS A 3 -19.43 0.83 -4.99
C HIS A 3 -17.90 0.81 -4.74
N ALA A 4 -17.29 1.95 -4.40
CA ALA A 4 -15.83 2.00 -4.18
C ALA A 4 -15.43 1.31 -2.86
N ILE A 5 -16.19 1.55 -1.79
CA ILE A 5 -15.96 0.90 -0.48
C ILE A 5 -16.30 -0.60 -0.56
N LEU A 6 -17.39 -0.97 -1.23
CA LEU A 6 -17.72 -2.38 -1.44
C LEU A 6 -16.61 -3.10 -2.22
N GLY A 7 -16.05 -2.43 -3.24
CA GLY A 7 -14.90 -2.92 -3.99
C GLY A 7 -13.72 -3.28 -3.09
N ASP A 8 -13.30 -2.34 -2.23
CA ASP A 8 -12.20 -2.54 -1.28
C ASP A 8 -12.47 -3.70 -0.29
N VAL A 9 -13.68 -3.75 0.28
CA VAL A 9 -14.06 -4.83 1.20
C VAL A 9 -14.02 -6.20 0.51
N LEU A 10 -14.50 -6.31 -0.72
CA LEU A 10 -14.48 -7.57 -1.49
C LEU A 10 -13.05 -8.04 -1.80
N ILE A 11 -12.13 -7.10 -2.05
CA ILE A 11 -10.70 -7.41 -2.27
C ILE A 11 -10.11 -8.07 -1.02
N TYR A 12 -10.37 -7.52 0.17
CA TYR A 12 -9.91 -8.10 1.44
C TYR A 12 -10.69 -9.36 1.87
N ASP A 13 -11.92 -9.56 1.38
CA ASP A 13 -12.72 -10.80 1.56
C ASP A 13 -12.28 -11.94 0.60
N GLY A 14 -11.20 -11.74 -0.17
CA GLY A 14 -10.69 -12.74 -1.10
C GLY A 14 -11.49 -12.90 -2.39
N LYS A 15 -12.28 -11.87 -2.76
CA LYS A 15 -13.07 -11.79 -4.00
C LYS A 15 -12.59 -10.62 -4.89
N PRO A 16 -11.33 -10.63 -5.36
CA PRO A 16 -10.75 -9.52 -6.11
C PRO A 16 -11.49 -9.22 -7.41
N ASP A 17 -12.01 -10.24 -8.11
CA ASP A 17 -12.77 -10.05 -9.36
C ASP A 17 -14.09 -9.30 -9.14
N GLU A 18 -14.82 -9.65 -8.07
CA GLU A 18 -16.04 -8.93 -7.69
C GLU A 18 -15.70 -7.50 -7.24
N GLY A 19 -14.61 -7.34 -6.48
CA GLY A 19 -14.11 -6.03 -6.08
C GLY A 19 -13.77 -5.13 -7.27
N ALA A 20 -13.09 -5.69 -8.29
CA ALA A 20 -12.77 -5.00 -9.54
C ALA A 20 -14.04 -4.55 -10.29
N ALA A 21 -15.07 -5.39 -10.33
CA ALA A 21 -16.35 -5.05 -10.97
C ALA A 21 -17.06 -3.89 -10.27
N GLU A 22 -17.02 -3.86 -8.94
CA GLU A 22 -17.57 -2.77 -8.13
C GLU A 22 -16.79 -1.46 -8.33
N LEU A 23 -15.45 -1.52 -8.39
CA LEU A 23 -14.61 -0.36 -8.72
C LEU A 23 -14.89 0.17 -10.13
N ALA A 24 -15.03 -0.72 -11.11
CA ALA A 24 -15.40 -0.36 -12.48
C ALA A 24 -16.79 0.29 -12.54
N MET A 25 -17.74 -0.18 -11.74
CA MET A 25 -19.06 0.44 -11.60
C MET A 25 -18.97 1.85 -11.00
N ALA A 26 -18.15 2.04 -9.97
CA ALA A 26 -17.92 3.35 -9.37
C ALA A 26 -17.36 4.35 -10.40
N LEU A 27 -16.38 3.93 -11.20
CA LEU A 27 -15.76 4.74 -12.26
C LEU A 27 -16.70 4.98 -13.44
N ARG A 28 -17.59 4.03 -13.77
CA ARG A 28 -18.62 4.21 -14.79
C ARG A 28 -19.63 5.28 -14.40
N ILE A 29 -19.99 5.34 -13.12
CA ILE A 29 -20.92 6.34 -12.57
C ILE A 29 -20.22 7.71 -12.44
N ASN A 30 -18.99 7.73 -11.94
CA ASN A 30 -18.18 8.93 -11.81
C ASN A 30 -16.73 8.65 -12.22
N PRO A 31 -16.34 8.99 -13.46
CA PRO A 31 -14.97 8.79 -13.95
C PRO A 31 -13.89 9.53 -13.16
N ASN A 32 -14.27 10.58 -12.41
CA ASN A 32 -13.37 11.38 -11.57
C ASN A 32 -13.42 10.98 -10.09
N HIS A 33 -13.95 9.81 -9.75
CA HIS A 33 -14.00 9.33 -8.37
C HIS A 33 -12.59 8.93 -7.88
N ALA A 34 -11.89 9.86 -7.23
CA ALA A 34 -10.51 9.67 -6.79
C ALA A 34 -10.31 8.41 -5.93
N ASP A 35 -11.19 8.12 -4.96
CA ASP A 35 -11.03 6.92 -4.12
C ASP A 35 -11.13 5.62 -4.93
N ALA A 36 -12.01 5.57 -5.94
CA ALA A 36 -12.16 4.37 -6.78
C ALA A 36 -10.90 4.12 -7.61
N TRP A 37 -10.25 5.19 -8.09
CA TRP A 37 -8.94 5.10 -8.73
C TRP A 37 -7.85 4.65 -7.74
N ALA A 38 -7.89 5.11 -6.49
CA ALA A 38 -6.91 4.71 -5.48
C ALA A 38 -7.05 3.22 -5.13
N PHE A 39 -8.27 2.73 -4.88
CA PHE A 39 -8.53 1.31 -4.64
C PHE A 39 -8.22 0.43 -5.85
N LEU A 40 -8.49 0.91 -7.08
CA LEU A 40 -8.08 0.19 -8.28
C LEU A 40 -6.55 0.09 -8.37
N GLY A 41 -5.83 1.15 -8.01
CA GLY A 41 -4.37 1.10 -7.98
C GLY A 41 -3.81 0.15 -6.94
N GLN A 42 -4.43 0.07 -5.77
CA GLN A 42 -4.11 -0.92 -4.74
C GLN A 42 -4.38 -2.35 -5.22
N LEU A 43 -5.53 -2.60 -5.84
CA LEU A 43 -5.85 -3.90 -6.41
C LEU A 43 -4.77 -4.32 -7.42
N LYS A 44 -4.41 -3.43 -8.34
CA LYS A 44 -3.35 -3.69 -9.33
C LYS A 44 -2.00 -4.01 -8.69
N ALA A 45 -1.65 -3.33 -7.59
CA ALA A 45 -0.46 -3.70 -6.83
C ALA A 45 -0.55 -5.11 -6.23
N PHE A 46 -1.69 -5.53 -5.71
CA PHE A 46 -1.89 -6.90 -5.19
C PHE A 46 -1.95 -7.97 -6.29
N GLU A 47 -2.34 -7.61 -7.51
CA GLU A 47 -2.38 -8.51 -8.67
C GLU A 47 -1.03 -8.73 -9.35
N GLY A 48 0.05 -8.09 -8.88
CA GLY A 48 1.37 -8.13 -9.52
C GLY A 48 1.54 -7.08 -10.64
N GLU A 49 0.55 -6.23 -10.85
CA GLU A 49 0.51 -5.18 -11.88
C GLU A 49 0.89 -3.81 -11.28
N ALA A 50 1.96 -3.79 -10.47
CA ALA A 50 2.31 -2.66 -9.61
C ALA A 50 2.54 -1.35 -10.37
N PHE A 51 3.16 -1.37 -11.56
CA PHE A 51 3.37 -0.18 -12.38
C PHE A 51 2.06 0.45 -12.88
N GLU A 52 1.07 -0.37 -13.23
CA GLU A 52 -0.28 0.12 -13.57
C GLU A 52 -0.95 0.71 -12.34
N GLY A 53 -0.80 0.04 -11.19
CA GLY A 53 -1.30 0.53 -9.91
C GLY A 53 -0.77 1.90 -9.53
N ILE A 54 0.53 2.14 -9.70
CA ILE A 54 1.17 3.45 -9.52
C ILE A 54 0.53 4.51 -10.43
N GLY A 55 0.24 4.17 -11.69
CA GLY A 55 -0.44 5.05 -12.63
C GLY A 55 -1.83 5.49 -12.12
N HIS A 56 -2.64 4.53 -11.64
CA HIS A 56 -3.95 4.81 -11.07
C HIS A 56 -3.87 5.65 -9.79
N LEU A 57 -2.93 5.37 -8.89
CA LEU A 57 -2.74 6.13 -7.65
C LEU A 57 -2.29 7.55 -7.90
N ARG A 58 -1.36 7.77 -8.85
CA ARG A 58 -0.98 9.12 -9.29
C ARG A 58 -2.15 9.86 -9.92
N HIS A 59 -3.03 9.16 -10.63
CA HIS A 59 -4.25 9.77 -11.16
C HIS A 59 -5.24 10.17 -10.04
N ALA A 60 -5.47 9.29 -9.05
CA ALA A 60 -6.29 9.59 -7.88
C ALA A 60 -5.80 10.84 -7.13
N ILE A 61 -4.49 10.93 -6.87
CA ILE A 61 -3.86 12.10 -6.24
C ILE A 61 -4.08 13.38 -7.06
N ARG A 62 -4.00 13.30 -8.40
CA ARG A 62 -4.25 14.47 -9.28
C ARG A 62 -5.71 14.94 -9.24
N LEU A 63 -6.65 14.00 -9.08
CA LEU A 63 -8.08 14.30 -9.07
C LEU A 63 -8.53 14.97 -7.76
N ASN A 64 -7.82 14.76 -6.66
CA ASN A 64 -8.13 15.33 -5.36
C ASN A 64 -7.10 16.40 -4.96
N PRO A 65 -7.44 17.70 -4.95
CA PRO A 65 -6.53 18.76 -4.52
C PRO A 65 -6.05 18.67 -3.07
N HIS A 66 -6.75 17.90 -2.22
CA HIS A 66 -6.39 17.63 -0.83
C HIS A 66 -6.43 16.12 -0.59
N PRO A 67 -5.49 15.36 -1.19
CA PRO A 67 -5.52 13.91 -1.13
C PRO A 67 -5.30 13.45 0.31
N PRO A 68 -6.11 12.51 0.81
CA PRO A 68 -5.93 11.99 2.16
C PRO A 68 -4.62 11.19 2.23
N GLY A 69 -4.02 11.12 3.42
CA GLY A 69 -2.74 10.45 3.63
C GLY A 69 -2.69 9.00 3.13
N TRP A 70 -3.81 8.28 3.17
CA TRP A 70 -3.87 6.89 2.70
C TRP A 70 -3.64 6.75 1.19
N TYR A 71 -3.83 7.80 0.36
CA TYR A 71 -3.46 7.74 -1.07
C TYR A 71 -1.95 7.56 -1.25
N TYR A 72 -1.16 8.34 -0.49
CA TYR A 72 0.28 8.25 -0.51
C TYR A 72 0.78 6.94 0.12
N TRP A 73 0.09 6.44 1.15
CA TRP A 73 0.36 5.11 1.69
C TRP A 73 0.19 4.03 0.63
N LEU A 74 -0.92 4.02 -0.11
CA LEU A 74 -1.15 3.06 -1.19
C LEU A 74 -0.16 3.24 -2.34
N LEU A 75 0.23 4.46 -2.67
CA LEU A 75 1.28 4.73 -3.66
C LEU A 75 2.63 4.15 -3.22
N GLY A 76 3.01 4.33 -1.96
CA GLY A 76 4.22 3.73 -1.39
C GLY A 76 4.16 2.20 -1.37
N LEU A 77 3.00 1.61 -1.11
CA LEU A 77 2.78 0.16 -1.24
C LEU A 77 3.06 -0.29 -2.68
N ALA A 78 2.43 0.35 -3.67
CA ALA A 78 2.60 -0.01 -5.08
C ALA A 78 4.05 0.20 -5.57
N GLN A 79 4.71 1.28 -5.14
CA GLN A 79 6.12 1.54 -5.42
C GLN A 79 7.02 0.47 -4.81
N TYR A 80 6.78 0.07 -3.56
CA TYR A 80 7.52 -1.03 -2.93
C TYR A 80 7.32 -2.34 -3.70
N THR A 81 6.08 -2.71 -4.03
CA THR A 81 5.79 -3.91 -4.85
C THR A 81 6.51 -3.86 -6.20
N ALA A 82 6.61 -2.68 -6.82
CA ALA A 82 7.34 -2.49 -8.08
C ALA A 82 8.87 -2.46 -7.92
N GLY A 83 9.41 -2.57 -6.69
CA GLY A 83 10.84 -2.43 -6.40
C GLY A 83 11.38 -1.00 -6.51
N GLN A 84 10.50 0.01 -6.61
CA GLN A 84 10.86 1.43 -6.65
C GLN A 84 11.05 1.99 -5.23
N TYR A 85 12.02 1.45 -4.49
CA TYR A 85 12.18 1.78 -3.06
C TYR A 85 12.51 3.24 -2.80
N ALA A 86 13.30 3.90 -3.67
CA ALA A 86 13.63 5.32 -3.52
C ALA A 86 12.36 6.20 -3.63
N ASP A 87 11.53 5.95 -4.64
CA ASP A 87 10.26 6.64 -4.82
C ASP A 87 9.28 6.34 -3.66
N ALA A 88 9.30 5.11 -3.13
CA ALA A 88 8.52 4.74 -1.95
C ALA A 88 8.95 5.53 -0.71
N VAL A 89 10.26 5.67 -0.46
CA VAL A 89 10.79 6.48 0.65
C VAL A 89 10.34 7.93 0.52
N GLU A 90 10.50 8.54 -0.66
CA GLU A 90 10.08 9.93 -0.92
C GLU A 90 8.57 10.10 -0.67
N THR A 91 7.76 9.20 -1.21
CA THR A 91 6.31 9.24 -1.10
C THR A 91 5.83 9.05 0.33
N LEU A 92 6.43 8.11 1.08
CA LEU A 92 5.99 7.74 2.42
C LEU A 92 6.50 8.70 3.51
N ARG A 93 7.48 9.55 3.21
CA ARG A 93 7.91 10.66 4.06
C ARG A 93 7.03 11.90 3.95
N HIS A 94 6.04 11.90 3.05
CA HIS A 94 5.12 13.02 2.89
C HIS A 94 4.40 13.36 4.21
N GLU A 95 4.22 14.63 4.54
CA GLU A 95 3.65 15.01 5.85
C GLU A 95 2.23 14.44 6.07
N ALA A 96 1.46 14.30 4.99
CA ALA A 96 0.13 13.67 5.02
C ALA A 96 0.15 12.18 5.40
N THR A 97 1.27 11.47 5.27
CA THR A 97 1.43 10.07 5.70
C THR A 97 1.99 9.92 7.10
N HIS A 98 2.42 11.01 7.72
CA HIS A 98 3.04 11.01 9.04
C HIS A 98 2.08 10.37 10.07
N ARG A 99 2.52 9.29 10.73
CA ARG A 99 1.76 8.44 11.70
C ARG A 99 0.70 7.48 11.12
N LEU A 100 0.64 7.24 9.82
CA LEU A 100 -0.17 6.14 9.28
C LEU A 100 0.63 4.82 9.35
N GLY A 101 -0.07 3.68 9.21
CA GLY A 101 0.55 2.34 9.09
C GLY A 101 1.48 2.15 7.89
N SER A 102 1.80 3.22 7.16
CA SER A 102 2.82 3.31 6.11
C SER A 102 4.26 3.20 6.63
N GLN A 103 4.51 3.50 7.91
CA GLN A 103 5.87 3.47 8.48
C GLN A 103 6.57 2.11 8.32
N ARG A 104 5.83 0.99 8.40
CA ARG A 104 6.41 -0.34 8.12
C ARG A 104 6.94 -0.48 6.68
N ILE A 105 6.26 0.14 5.70
CA ILE A 105 6.68 0.10 4.30
C ILE A 105 7.85 1.05 4.08
N LEU A 106 7.88 2.20 4.77
CA LEU A 106 9.02 3.10 4.77
C LEU A 106 10.26 2.40 5.33
N ALA A 107 10.13 1.75 6.49
CA ALA A 107 11.19 0.95 7.11
C ALA A 107 11.71 -0.13 6.15
N ALA A 108 10.81 -0.91 5.54
CA ALA A 108 11.19 -1.91 4.54
C ALA A 108 11.90 -1.29 3.33
N SER A 109 11.40 -0.17 2.81
CA SER A 109 12.00 0.51 1.65
C SER A 109 13.43 0.99 1.96
N LEU A 110 13.65 1.56 3.15
CA LEU A 110 14.97 1.95 3.63
C LEU A 110 15.90 0.75 3.77
N ALA A 111 15.39 -0.37 4.30
CA ALA A 111 16.16 -1.60 4.40
C ALA A 111 16.59 -2.10 3.00
N ARG A 112 15.68 -2.11 2.02
CA ARG A 112 16.01 -2.51 0.64
C ARG A 112 17.02 -1.59 -0.06
N LEU A 113 17.14 -0.34 0.40
CA LEU A 113 18.17 0.61 -0.05
C LEU A 113 19.50 0.49 0.72
N GLY A 114 19.58 -0.34 1.76
CA GLY A 114 20.76 -0.50 2.61
C GLY A 114 20.85 0.50 3.76
N HIS A 115 19.83 1.35 3.95
CA HIS A 115 19.78 2.38 5.01
C HIS A 115 19.32 1.76 6.33
N MET A 116 20.08 0.79 6.86
CA MET A 116 19.66 -0.08 7.96
C MET A 116 19.38 0.65 9.28
N GLU A 117 20.15 1.68 9.60
CA GLU A 117 19.95 2.44 10.84
C GLU A 117 18.63 3.22 10.80
N GLU A 118 18.34 3.90 9.68
CA GLU A 118 17.07 4.59 9.47
C GLU A 118 15.90 3.60 9.44
N ALA A 119 16.06 2.46 8.76
CA ALA A 119 15.03 1.42 8.70
C ALA A 119 14.61 0.92 10.09
N LYS A 120 15.58 0.64 10.96
CA LYS A 120 15.32 0.18 12.33
C LYS A 120 14.73 1.26 13.22
N GLU A 121 15.04 2.53 12.98
CA GLU A 121 14.40 3.64 13.68
C GLU A 121 12.91 3.71 13.33
N GLU A 122 12.59 3.74 12.04
CA GLU A 122 11.20 3.76 11.56
C GLU A 122 10.40 2.53 12.03
N ALA A 123 11.03 1.35 12.06
CA ALA A 123 10.42 0.15 12.61
C ALA A 123 10.13 0.28 14.11
N ARG A 124 11.05 0.86 14.89
CA ARG A 124 10.86 1.10 16.33
C ARG A 124 9.74 2.10 16.59
N GLU A 125 9.66 3.18 15.83
CA GLU A 125 8.54 4.14 15.92
C GLU A 125 7.20 3.49 15.58
N PHE A 126 7.17 2.70 14.51
CA PHE A 126 5.97 1.96 14.12
C PHE A 126 5.50 1.00 15.22
N LEU A 127 6.41 0.25 15.83
CA LEU A 127 6.11 -0.71 16.91
C LEU A 127 5.71 -0.01 18.22
N ALA A 128 6.23 1.19 18.49
CA ALA A 128 5.79 1.98 19.65
C ALA A 128 4.29 2.33 19.58
N LEU A 129 3.74 2.45 18.37
CA LEU A 129 2.30 2.67 18.13
C LEU A 129 1.52 1.37 17.92
N ASN A 130 2.19 0.29 17.51
CA ASN A 130 1.59 -1.00 17.16
C ASN A 130 2.32 -2.16 17.86
N PRO A 131 2.23 -2.26 19.20
CA PRO A 131 3.02 -3.23 19.98
C PRO A 131 2.69 -4.70 19.66
N ASP A 132 1.48 -4.96 19.14
CA ASP A 132 1.00 -6.30 18.80
C ASP A 132 1.21 -6.66 17.32
N PHE A 133 1.96 -5.84 16.56
CA PHE A 133 2.25 -6.14 15.16
C PHE A 133 3.06 -7.44 15.02
N SER A 134 2.71 -8.25 14.02
CA SER A 134 3.44 -9.45 13.62
C SER A 134 3.44 -9.54 12.10
N ILE A 135 4.60 -9.87 11.51
CA ILE A 135 4.74 -10.09 10.07
C ILE A 135 3.84 -11.24 9.61
N GLN A 136 3.75 -12.34 10.36
CA GLN A 136 2.90 -13.49 10.05
C GLN A 136 1.43 -13.13 10.03
N HIS A 137 0.96 -12.39 11.04
CA HIS A 137 -0.43 -11.95 11.07
C HIS A 137 -0.74 -10.96 9.93
N TRP A 138 0.16 -10.02 9.67
CA TRP A 138 0.03 -9.14 8.52
C TRP A 138 -0.01 -9.94 7.21
N ALA A 139 0.93 -10.87 7.03
CA ALA A 139 1.05 -11.67 5.83
C ALA A 139 -0.16 -12.58 5.61
N SER A 140 -0.88 -13.03 6.64
CA SER A 140 -2.08 -13.86 6.46
C SER A 140 -3.32 -13.08 6.01
N THR A 141 -3.33 -11.76 6.21
CA THR A 141 -4.49 -10.89 5.91
C THR A 141 -4.41 -10.18 4.57
N GLN A 142 -3.21 -10.09 3.96
CA GLN A 142 -3.07 -9.36 2.70
C GLN A 142 -3.55 -10.15 1.47
N PRO A 143 -4.24 -9.53 0.51
CA PRO A 143 -4.81 -10.23 -0.65
C PRO A 143 -3.84 -10.34 -1.84
N PHE A 144 -2.53 -10.52 -1.61
CA PHE A 144 -1.57 -10.69 -2.71
C PHE A 144 -1.87 -11.92 -3.57
N ARG A 145 -1.98 -11.72 -4.89
CA ARG A 145 -2.15 -12.77 -5.90
C ARG A 145 -0.94 -13.68 -5.97
N HIS A 146 0.26 -13.11 -5.92
CA HIS A 146 1.50 -13.87 -6.02
C HIS A 146 2.18 -13.99 -4.66
N GLN A 147 2.60 -15.21 -4.32
CA GLN A 147 3.35 -15.48 -3.09
C GLN A 147 4.68 -14.72 -3.09
N ALA A 148 5.32 -14.54 -4.26
CA ALA A 148 6.58 -13.81 -4.38
C ALA A 148 6.44 -12.35 -3.91
N ASP A 149 5.36 -11.66 -4.29
CA ASP A 149 5.12 -10.28 -3.87
C ASP A 149 4.91 -10.20 -2.36
N ARG A 150 4.12 -11.12 -1.79
CA ARG A 150 3.93 -11.23 -0.34
C ARG A 150 5.26 -11.48 0.39
N GLN A 151 6.06 -12.42 -0.11
CA GLN A 151 7.35 -12.77 0.46
C GLN A 151 8.31 -11.57 0.40
N HIS A 152 8.29 -10.81 -0.69
CA HIS A 152 9.11 -9.61 -0.83
C HIS A 152 8.84 -8.56 0.25
N PHE A 153 7.60 -8.41 0.70
CA PHE A 153 7.30 -7.57 1.87
C PHE A 153 7.76 -8.20 3.19
N ILE A 154 7.58 -9.51 3.37
CA ILE A 154 8.06 -10.24 4.56
C ILE A 154 9.57 -10.02 4.72
N ASP A 155 10.35 -10.28 3.68
CA ASP A 155 11.80 -10.11 3.69
C ASP A 155 12.19 -8.68 4.07
N GLY A 156 11.53 -7.68 3.49
CA GLY A 156 11.82 -6.28 3.80
C GLY A 156 11.45 -5.86 5.22
N TYR A 157 10.40 -6.44 5.80
CA TYR A 157 10.04 -6.21 7.20
C TYR A 157 11.02 -6.88 8.16
N GLU A 158 11.44 -8.11 7.86
CA GLU A 158 12.48 -8.81 8.62
C GLU A 158 13.80 -8.03 8.59
N ASP A 159 14.23 -7.57 7.42
CA ASP A 159 15.43 -6.75 7.25
C ASP A 159 15.35 -5.43 8.05
N ALA A 160 14.16 -4.83 8.12
CA ALA A 160 13.89 -3.62 8.91
C ALA A 160 13.82 -3.87 10.43
N GLY A 161 13.79 -5.14 10.86
CA GLY A 161 13.74 -5.53 12.27
C GLY A 161 12.33 -5.59 12.87
N LEU A 162 11.29 -5.74 12.04
CA LEU A 162 9.94 -6.01 12.52
C LEU A 162 9.81 -7.47 13.01
N PRO A 163 8.99 -7.73 14.03
CA PRO A 163 8.86 -9.05 14.62
C PRO A 163 8.11 -10.03 13.69
N PRO A 164 8.49 -11.31 13.68
CA PRO A 164 7.84 -12.33 12.87
C PRO A 164 6.36 -12.51 13.19
#